data_AF-A0A356NFX4-F1
#
_entry.id   AF-A0A356NFX4-F1
#
_cell.length_a   1.000
_cell.length_b   1.000
_cell.length_c   1.000
_cell.angle_alpha   90.00
_cell.angle_beta   90.00
_cell.angle_gamma   90.00
#
_symmetry.space_group_name_H-M   'P 1'
#
loop_
_entity.id
_entity.type
_entity.pdbx_description
1 polymer ?
#
loop_
_entity_poly.entity_id
_entity_poly.type
_entity_poly.pdbx_seq_one_letter_code
_entity_poly.pdbx_strand_id
1 'polypeptide(L)'
;IVIEQFEEYIKVNKKLPTDLLNNLKSSTDPVKISDLISVNLGISLEQKQELLELNDPEKRLDKIYSYLLSEIDSFQVEKKIKGRVKRQMEKTQKEYYLNEQMKAIQKELGEMDDAPNEIDELQNRIATAKMSDEAIDKANSELNKLKMMSPMSAEASVVRSYIEWLVGVPWAKRSKVKHDIKRAQLVLDQDHYGLEEVKDRILEYLAVQKRVRKLKGPVLCLVGPPGVGKTSLGESIARSTNRKFVRMALGGVRDEAE
;
A
#
# COMPACT_ATOMS: atom_id res chain seq x y z
N ILE A 1 36.78 32.41 -27.88
CA ILE A 1 36.23 32.17 -26.53
C ILE A 1 34.90 32.91 -26.30
N VAL A 2 34.87 34.21 -25.97
CA VAL A 2 33.60 34.92 -25.64
C VAL A 2 32.58 34.88 -26.79
N ILE A 3 33.04 35.09 -28.03
CA ILE A 3 32.18 35.02 -29.23
C ILE A 3 31.62 33.60 -29.45
N GLU A 4 32.40 32.55 -29.14
CA GLU A 4 31.94 31.16 -29.28
C GLU A 4 30.88 30.81 -28.21
N GLN A 5 31.06 31.29 -26.97
CA GLN A 5 30.04 31.13 -25.94
C GLN A 5 28.77 31.92 -26.23
N PHE A 6 28.90 33.13 -26.80
CA PHE A 6 27.74 33.89 -27.27
C PHE A 6 27.02 33.17 -28.43
N GLU A 7 27.74 32.47 -29.29
CA GLU A 7 27.15 31.61 -30.32
C GLU A 7 26.35 30.45 -29.73
N GLU A 8 26.88 29.81 -28.69
CA GLU A 8 26.18 28.76 -27.95
C GLU A 8 24.93 29.31 -27.24
N TYR A 9 25.03 30.50 -26.63
CA TYR A 9 23.91 31.20 -26.01
C TYR A 9 22.78 31.49 -27.02
N ILE A 10 23.08 31.94 -28.24
CA ILE A 10 22.06 32.15 -29.29
C ILE A 10 21.40 30.83 -29.73
N LYS A 11 22.17 29.72 -29.82
CA LYS A 11 21.61 28.40 -30.17
C LYS A 11 20.62 27.90 -29.12
N VAL A 12 20.87 28.21 -27.85
CA VAL A 12 19.98 27.84 -26.74
C VAL A 12 18.81 28.82 -26.63
N ASN A 13 19.06 30.12 -26.81
CA ASN A 13 18.08 31.20 -26.74
C ASN A 13 17.59 31.63 -28.14
N LYS A 14 16.59 30.90 -28.66
CA LYS A 14 15.98 31.12 -29.98
C LYS A 14 15.29 32.49 -30.19
N LYS A 15 15.28 33.38 -29.20
CA LYS A 15 14.67 34.71 -29.30
C LYS A 15 15.61 35.76 -29.93
N LEU A 16 16.90 35.47 -30.03
CA LEU A 16 17.89 36.43 -30.55
C LEU A 16 18.09 36.27 -32.07
N PRO A 17 18.12 37.37 -32.84
CA PRO A 17 18.42 37.34 -34.27
C PRO A 17 19.84 36.84 -34.54
N THR A 18 19.99 35.94 -35.52
CA THR A 18 21.30 35.41 -35.96
C THR A 18 22.19 36.48 -36.60
N ASP A 19 21.62 37.59 -37.05
CA ASP A 19 22.34 38.72 -37.66
C ASP A 19 23.31 39.40 -36.69
N LEU A 20 23.02 39.34 -35.38
CA LEU A 20 23.91 39.86 -34.33
C LEU A 20 25.25 39.11 -34.27
N LEU A 21 25.22 37.82 -34.58
CA LEU A 21 26.38 36.94 -34.58
C LEU A 21 27.36 37.29 -35.71
N ASN A 22 26.82 37.67 -36.87
CA ASN A 22 27.61 38.10 -38.02
C ASN A 22 28.30 39.45 -37.76
N ASN A 23 27.61 40.38 -37.09
CA ASN A 23 28.18 41.68 -36.69
C ASN A 23 29.27 41.54 -35.61
N LEU A 24 29.15 40.57 -34.70
CA LEU A 24 30.18 40.29 -33.69
C LEU A 24 31.41 39.61 -34.28
N LYS A 25 31.25 38.76 -35.30
CA LYS A 25 32.36 38.12 -36.01
C LYS A 25 33.16 39.08 -36.90
N SER A 26 32.55 40.18 -37.36
CA SER A 26 33.20 41.19 -38.21
C SER A 26 33.91 42.30 -37.42
N SER A 27 33.57 42.49 -36.14
CA SER A 27 34.22 43.47 -35.27
C SER A 27 35.46 42.88 -34.59
N THR A 28 36.57 43.63 -34.59
CA THR A 28 37.83 43.24 -33.91
C THR A 28 38.07 44.02 -32.61
N ASP A 29 37.21 45.00 -32.31
CA ASP A 29 37.32 45.88 -31.14
C ASP A 29 36.69 45.23 -29.89
N PRO A 30 37.48 44.90 -28.85
CA PRO A 30 37.00 44.26 -27.62
C PRO A 30 35.91 45.06 -26.90
N VAL A 31 35.97 46.39 -26.96
CA VAL A 31 35.01 47.27 -26.27
C VAL A 31 33.65 47.17 -26.94
N LYS A 32 33.60 47.30 -28.28
CA LYS A 32 32.36 47.15 -29.05
C LYS A 32 31.74 45.77 -28.90
N ILE A 33 32.57 44.72 -28.86
CA ILE A 33 32.10 43.35 -28.62
C ILE A 33 31.45 43.24 -27.24
N SER A 34 32.09 43.79 -26.21
CA SER A 34 31.57 43.76 -24.84
C SER A 34 30.23 44.50 -24.71
N ASP A 35 30.09 45.66 -25.35
CA ASP A 35 28.88 46.47 -25.30
C ASP A 35 27.71 45.79 -26.05
N LEU A 36 27.97 45.26 -27.24
CA LEU A 36 26.98 44.55 -28.06
C LEU A 36 26.45 43.28 -27.36
N ILE A 37 27.33 42.53 -26.71
CA ILE A 37 26.95 41.32 -25.97
C ILE A 37 26.14 41.69 -24.72
N SER A 38 26.56 42.74 -23.99
CA SER A 38 25.90 43.19 -22.75
C SER A 38 24.46 43.67 -22.96
N VAL A 39 24.17 44.30 -24.10
CA VAL A 39 22.79 44.73 -24.45
C VAL A 39 21.86 43.53 -24.66
N ASN A 40 22.38 42.46 -25.28
CA ASN A 40 21.60 41.28 -25.65
C ASN A 40 21.60 40.17 -24.57
N LEU A 41 22.37 40.35 -23.50
CA LEU A 41 22.33 39.50 -22.32
C LEU A 41 21.08 39.80 -21.48
N GLY A 42 20.39 38.73 -21.07
CA GLY A 42 19.21 38.77 -20.21
C GLY A 42 19.52 39.01 -18.72
N ILE A 43 20.66 39.60 -18.42
CA ILE A 43 21.16 39.81 -17.05
C ILE A 43 20.44 40.97 -16.34
N SER A 44 20.49 40.96 -15.01
CA SER A 44 19.88 41.97 -14.14
C SER A 44 20.49 43.37 -14.36
N LEU A 45 19.74 44.41 -13.97
CA LEU A 45 20.18 45.81 -14.14
C LEU A 45 21.48 46.08 -13.38
N GLU A 46 21.61 45.51 -12.18
CA GLU A 46 22.77 45.63 -11.31
C GLU A 46 24.03 45.06 -11.99
N GLN A 47 23.90 43.91 -12.67
CA GLN A 47 25.00 43.29 -13.41
C GLN A 47 25.39 44.10 -14.65
N LYS A 48 24.43 44.76 -15.32
CA LYS A 48 24.73 45.66 -16.45
C LYS A 48 25.51 46.89 -16.00
N GLN A 49 25.13 47.45 -14.85
CA GLN A 49 25.83 48.57 -14.25
C GLN A 49 27.28 48.18 -13.87
N GLU A 50 27.46 47.00 -13.27
CA GLU A 50 28.78 46.49 -12.88
C GLU A 50 29.73 46.29 -14.07
N LEU A 51 29.19 45.94 -15.25
CA LEU A 51 29.98 45.85 -16.49
C LEU A 51 30.41 47.22 -17.02
N LEU A 52 29.57 48.25 -16.88
CA LEU A 52 29.88 49.62 -17.31
C LEU A 52 30.96 50.27 -16.44
N GLU A 53 31.01 49.93 -15.15
CA GLU A 53 31.98 50.45 -14.19
C GLU A 53 33.40 49.88 -14.38
N LEU A 54 33.55 48.78 -15.13
CA LEU A 54 34.84 48.18 -15.45
C LEU A 54 35.49 48.92 -16.61
N ASN A 55 36.54 49.71 -16.32
CA ASN A 55 37.31 50.43 -17.35
C ASN A 55 38.29 49.53 -18.13
N ASP A 56 38.59 48.36 -17.60
CA ASP A 56 39.52 47.40 -18.20
C ASP A 56 38.75 46.43 -19.13
N PRO A 57 39.01 46.47 -20.46
CA PRO A 57 38.28 45.65 -21.43
C PRO A 57 38.47 44.15 -21.22
N GLU A 58 39.62 43.72 -20.67
CA GLU A 58 39.91 42.30 -20.46
C GLU A 58 39.07 41.77 -19.30
N LYS A 59 39.04 42.48 -18.17
CA LYS A 59 38.18 42.16 -17.01
C LYS A 59 36.69 42.21 -17.35
N ARG A 60 36.29 43.14 -18.22
CA ARG A 60 34.89 43.24 -18.67
C ARG A 60 34.50 42.01 -19.48
N LEU A 61 35.36 41.53 -20.38
CA LEU A 61 35.12 40.31 -21.17
C LEU A 61 35.08 39.05 -20.31
N ASP A 62 35.95 38.91 -19.31
CA ASP A 62 35.92 37.79 -18.35
C ASP A 62 34.60 37.74 -17.58
N LYS A 63 34.11 38.91 -17.15
CA LYS A 63 32.84 38.99 -16.42
C LYS A 63 31.65 38.65 -17.31
N ILE A 64 31.63 39.15 -18.54
CA ILE A 64 30.64 38.77 -19.56
C ILE A 64 30.67 37.26 -19.81
N TYR A 65 31.85 36.65 -19.90
CA TYR A 65 32.00 35.21 -20.06
C TYR A 65 31.36 34.44 -18.89
N SER A 66 31.59 34.88 -17.65
CA SER A 66 30.99 34.26 -16.47
C SER A 66 29.45 34.34 -16.46
N TYR A 67 28.88 35.47 -16.87
CA TYR A 67 27.44 35.64 -16.98
C TYR A 67 26.84 34.80 -18.11
N LEU A 68 27.53 34.69 -19.25
CA LEU A 68 27.10 33.83 -20.36
C LEU A 68 27.01 32.37 -19.93
N LEU A 69 28.01 31.85 -19.21
CA LEU A 69 27.97 30.47 -18.70
C LEU A 69 26.78 30.24 -17.78
N SER A 70 26.54 31.14 -16.82
CA SER A 70 25.41 31.02 -15.87
C SER A 70 24.06 31.06 -16.58
N GLU A 71 23.91 31.88 -17.62
CA GLU A 71 22.69 31.96 -18.42
C GLU A 71 22.48 30.70 -19.25
N ILE A 72 23.52 30.20 -19.93
CA ILE A 72 23.44 28.95 -20.71
C ILE A 72 22.99 27.79 -19.81
N ASP A 73 23.58 27.66 -18.62
CA ASP A 73 23.22 26.62 -17.65
C ASP A 73 21.75 26.75 -17.20
N SER A 74 21.31 27.99 -16.90
CA SER A 74 19.93 28.26 -16.48
C SER A 74 18.92 27.85 -17.57
N PHE A 75 19.19 28.20 -18.83
CA PHE A 75 18.37 27.78 -19.96
C PHE A 75 18.37 26.26 -20.18
N GLN A 76 19.52 25.60 -20.02
CA GLN A 76 19.60 24.13 -20.15
C GLN A 76 18.76 23.42 -19.08
N VAL A 77 18.79 23.91 -17.84
CA VAL A 77 17.95 23.40 -16.74
C VAL A 77 16.48 23.61 -17.06
N GLU A 78 16.06 24.81 -17.50
CA GLU A 78 14.68 25.09 -17.87
C GLU A 78 14.18 24.17 -18.99
N LYS A 79 15.02 23.92 -20.01
CA LYS A 79 14.72 22.99 -21.12
C LYS A 79 14.56 21.55 -20.63
N LYS A 80 15.42 21.08 -19.71
CA LYS A 80 15.30 19.75 -19.10
C LYS A 80 14.00 19.62 -18.30
N ILE A 81 13.64 20.64 -17.51
CA ILE A 81 12.40 20.67 -16.72
C ILE A 81 11.19 20.62 -17.65
N LYS A 82 11.11 21.50 -18.65
CA LYS A 82 10.02 21.50 -19.65
C LYS A 82 9.88 20.16 -20.35
N GLY A 83 10.99 19.53 -20.73
CA GLY A 83 11.00 18.19 -21.33
C GLY A 83 10.44 17.10 -20.41
N ARG A 84 10.82 17.11 -19.12
CA ARG A 84 10.30 16.17 -18.11
C ARG A 84 8.80 16.37 -17.88
N VAL A 85 8.35 17.61 -17.73
CA VAL A 85 6.92 17.94 -17.54
C VAL A 85 6.09 17.48 -18.75
N LYS A 86 6.56 17.75 -19.98
CA LYS A 86 5.87 17.32 -21.20
C LYS A 86 5.71 15.80 -21.27
N ARG A 87 6.79 15.04 -21.02
CA ARG A 87 6.74 13.57 -21.00
C ARG A 87 5.79 13.04 -19.93
N GLN A 88 5.77 13.66 -18.75
CA GLN A 88 4.88 13.27 -17.67
C GLN A 88 3.42 13.54 -18.03
N MET A 89 3.11 14.72 -18.61
CA MET A 89 1.76 15.04 -19.08
C MET A 89 1.28 14.08 -20.18
N GLU A 90 2.13 13.77 -21.17
CA GLU A 90 1.79 12.80 -22.22
C GLU A 90 1.51 11.40 -21.65
N LYS A 91 2.30 10.96 -20.65
CA LYS A 91 2.06 9.69 -19.97
C LYS A 91 0.71 9.68 -19.25
N THR A 92 0.41 10.72 -18.47
CA THR A 92 -0.85 10.82 -17.73
C THR A 92 -2.07 10.91 -18.66
N GLN A 93 -1.98 11.68 -19.75
CA GLN A 93 -3.05 11.72 -20.75
C GLN A 93 -3.26 10.36 -21.44
N LYS A 94 -2.16 9.67 -21.78
CA LYS A 94 -2.23 8.34 -22.37
C LYS A 94 -2.86 7.32 -21.42
N GLU A 95 -2.46 7.31 -20.14
CA GLU A 95 -3.07 6.46 -19.12
C GLU A 95 -4.57 6.78 -18.92
N TYR A 96 -4.93 8.07 -18.85
CA TYR A 96 -6.33 8.50 -18.75
C TYR A 96 -7.16 7.99 -19.93
N TYR A 97 -6.66 8.20 -21.16
CA TYR A 97 -7.34 7.76 -22.38
C TYR A 97 -7.47 6.23 -22.45
N LEU A 98 -6.42 5.49 -22.11
CA LEU A 98 -6.45 4.02 -22.08
C LEU A 98 -7.43 3.49 -21.02
N ASN A 99 -7.53 4.12 -19.86
CA ASN A 99 -8.50 3.74 -18.83
C ASN A 99 -9.94 3.99 -19.26
N GLU A 100 -10.22 5.12 -19.91
CA GLU A 100 -11.55 5.39 -20.48
C GLU A 100 -11.88 4.43 -21.62
N GLN A 101 -10.91 4.08 -22.48
CA GLN A 101 -11.09 3.03 -23.48
C GLN A 101 -11.37 1.67 -22.83
N MET A 102 -10.64 1.29 -21.79
CA MET A 102 -10.86 0.03 -21.07
C MET A 102 -12.26 -0.03 -20.45
N LYS A 103 -12.73 1.06 -19.82
CA LYS A 103 -14.11 1.13 -19.31
C LYS A 103 -15.16 1.00 -20.41
N ALA A 104 -14.93 1.65 -21.56
CA ALA A 104 -15.83 1.55 -22.71
C ALA A 104 -15.85 0.13 -23.28
N ILE A 105 -14.67 -0.50 -23.43
CA ILE A 105 -14.53 -1.90 -23.90
C ILE A 105 -15.21 -2.86 -22.92
N GLN A 106 -15.00 -2.70 -21.61
CA GLN A 106 -15.67 -3.52 -20.57
C GLN A 106 -17.19 -3.39 -20.61
N LYS A 107 -17.69 -2.18 -20.92
CA LYS A 107 -19.13 -1.93 -21.09
C LYS A 107 -19.70 -2.57 -22.36
N GLU A 108 -18.96 -2.53 -23.46
CA GLU A 108 -19.34 -3.15 -24.74
C GLU A 108 -19.21 -4.69 -24.73
N LEU A 109 -18.26 -5.25 -23.97
CA LEU A 109 -18.12 -6.70 -23.82
C LEU A 109 -19.24 -7.36 -23.00
N GLY A 110 -20.15 -6.59 -22.39
CA GLY A 110 -21.34 -7.14 -21.74
C GLY A 110 -21.07 -7.95 -20.45
N GLU A 111 -19.86 -7.90 -19.88
CA GLU A 111 -19.49 -8.57 -18.61
C GLU A 111 -19.72 -7.67 -17.39
N MET A 112 -20.79 -6.87 -17.38
CA MET A 112 -21.07 -5.92 -16.30
C MET A 112 -21.92 -6.47 -15.14
N ASP A 113 -22.02 -7.79 -14.94
CA ASP A 113 -22.74 -8.32 -13.77
C ASP A 113 -21.95 -9.16 -12.76
N ASP A 114 -20.66 -9.51 -12.94
CA ASP A 114 -19.98 -10.36 -11.92
C ASP A 114 -18.52 -10.03 -11.56
N ALA A 115 -17.72 -9.36 -12.40
CA ALA A 115 -16.27 -9.28 -12.15
C ALA A 115 -15.77 -8.17 -11.19
N PRO A 116 -16.38 -6.96 -11.11
CA PRO A 116 -15.91 -5.91 -10.19
C PRO A 116 -16.39 -6.09 -8.74
N ASN A 117 -17.48 -6.84 -8.52
CA ASN A 117 -18.16 -6.89 -7.22
C ASN A 117 -17.37 -7.68 -6.18
N GLU A 118 -16.64 -8.73 -6.59
CA GLU A 118 -16.00 -9.65 -5.65
C GLU A 118 -14.94 -8.97 -4.78
N ILE A 119 -14.15 -8.06 -5.34
CA ILE A 119 -13.11 -7.34 -4.59
C ILE A 119 -13.74 -6.38 -3.59
N ASP A 120 -14.80 -5.69 -3.98
CA ASP A 120 -15.53 -4.77 -3.10
C ASP A 120 -16.29 -5.54 -2.00
N GLU A 121 -16.84 -6.72 -2.31
CA GLU A 121 -17.41 -7.64 -1.34
C GLU A 121 -16.39 -8.12 -0.32
N LEU A 122 -15.20 -8.56 -0.76
CA LEU A 122 -14.11 -8.95 0.14
C LEU A 122 -13.69 -7.78 1.04
N GLN A 123 -13.58 -6.57 0.48
CA GLN A 123 -13.26 -5.37 1.24
C GLN A 123 -14.32 -5.07 2.31
N ASN A 124 -15.61 -5.18 1.96
CA ASN A 124 -16.72 -5.03 2.91
C ASN A 124 -16.72 -6.12 3.99
N ARG A 125 -16.41 -7.37 3.62
CA ARG A 125 -16.30 -8.48 4.56
C ARG A 125 -15.14 -8.31 5.54
N ILE A 126 -13.99 -7.79 5.09
CA ILE A 126 -12.86 -7.45 5.98
C ILE A 126 -13.28 -6.37 6.98
N ALA A 127 -13.94 -5.31 6.52
CA ALA A 127 -14.39 -4.22 7.39
C ALA A 127 -15.42 -4.67 8.46
N THR A 128 -16.30 -5.62 8.10
CA THR A 128 -17.34 -6.12 9.00
C THR A 128 -16.87 -7.23 9.94
N ALA A 129 -15.77 -7.94 9.62
CA ALA A 129 -15.26 -9.06 10.40
C ALA A 129 -14.76 -8.67 11.82
N LYS A 130 -14.47 -7.38 12.07
CA LYS A 130 -13.92 -6.87 13.34
C LYS A 130 -12.66 -7.62 13.77
N MET A 131 -11.70 -7.71 12.84
CA MET A 131 -10.41 -8.35 13.10
C MET A 131 -9.53 -7.47 14.00
N SER A 132 -8.42 -8.01 14.51
CA SER A 132 -7.38 -7.21 15.17
C SER A 132 -6.64 -6.34 14.16
N ASP A 133 -6.02 -5.25 14.62
CA ASP A 133 -5.32 -4.29 13.76
C ASP A 133 -4.26 -4.98 12.87
N GLU A 134 -3.45 -5.89 13.44
CA GLU A 134 -2.46 -6.68 12.71
C GLU A 134 -3.07 -7.53 11.58
N ALA A 135 -4.27 -8.08 11.81
CA ALA A 135 -4.95 -8.93 10.85
C ALA A 135 -5.62 -8.10 9.74
N ILE A 136 -6.14 -6.90 10.07
CA ILE A 136 -6.67 -5.95 9.09
C ILE A 136 -5.56 -5.48 8.16
N ASP A 137 -4.41 -5.09 8.71
CA ASP A 137 -3.26 -4.65 7.92
C ASP A 137 -2.79 -5.74 6.96
N LYS A 138 -2.71 -6.99 7.45
CA LYS A 138 -2.34 -8.13 6.62
C LYS A 138 -3.39 -8.41 5.52
N ALA A 139 -4.68 -8.41 5.87
CA ALA A 139 -5.76 -8.64 4.92
C ALA A 139 -5.79 -7.57 3.82
N ASN A 140 -5.62 -6.29 4.18
CA ASN A 140 -5.55 -5.18 3.23
C ASN A 140 -4.32 -5.27 2.33
N SER A 141 -3.17 -5.66 2.87
CA SER A 141 -1.96 -5.88 2.07
C SER A 141 -2.16 -6.97 1.01
N GLU A 142 -2.77 -8.10 1.38
CA GLU A 142 -3.03 -9.19 0.43
C GLU A 142 -4.15 -8.82 -0.56
N LEU A 143 -5.17 -8.07 -0.14
CA LEU A 143 -6.22 -7.56 -1.05
C LEU A 143 -5.65 -6.59 -2.10
N ASN A 144 -4.70 -5.73 -1.71
CA ASN A 144 -4.02 -4.86 -2.67
C ASN A 144 -3.18 -5.63 -3.69
N LYS A 145 -2.54 -6.74 -3.29
CA LYS A 145 -1.86 -7.63 -4.23
C LYS A 145 -2.85 -8.30 -5.18
N LEU A 146 -3.98 -8.78 -4.66
CA LEU A 146 -5.04 -9.40 -5.47
C LEU A 146 -5.57 -8.43 -6.55
N LYS A 147 -5.74 -7.14 -6.22
CA LYS A 147 -6.15 -6.08 -7.17
C LYS A 147 -5.17 -5.88 -8.34
N MET A 148 -3.88 -6.19 -8.14
CA MET A 148 -2.85 -6.05 -9.18
C MET A 148 -2.65 -7.32 -10.00
N MET A 149 -3.21 -8.45 -9.58
CA MET A 149 -3.09 -9.74 -10.24
C MET A 149 -4.19 -9.94 -11.29
N SER A 150 -3.89 -10.74 -12.32
CA SER A 150 -4.93 -11.20 -13.25
C SER A 150 -5.87 -12.18 -12.54
N PRO A 151 -7.22 -12.03 -12.65
CA PRO A 151 -8.19 -12.90 -11.97
C PRO A 151 -8.14 -14.37 -12.41
N MET A 152 -7.51 -14.67 -13.56
CA MET A 152 -7.30 -16.03 -14.05
C MET A 152 -6.00 -16.69 -13.54
N SER A 153 -5.20 -16.00 -12.74
CA SER A 153 -3.93 -16.55 -12.21
C SER A 153 -4.17 -17.56 -11.08
N ALA A 154 -3.40 -18.65 -11.05
CA ALA A 154 -3.39 -19.60 -9.94
C ALA A 154 -3.01 -18.93 -8.60
N GLU A 155 -2.14 -17.92 -8.64
CA GLU A 155 -1.75 -17.15 -7.45
C GLU A 155 -2.90 -16.32 -6.89
N ALA A 156 -3.75 -15.76 -7.77
CA ALA A 156 -4.92 -14.99 -7.37
C ALA A 156 -5.92 -15.87 -6.60
N SER A 157 -6.08 -17.13 -7.02
CA SER A 157 -6.93 -18.11 -6.32
C SER A 157 -6.44 -18.39 -4.89
N VAL A 158 -5.13 -18.59 -4.71
CA VAL A 158 -4.52 -18.83 -3.39
C VAL A 158 -4.71 -17.64 -2.46
N VAL A 159 -4.44 -16.42 -2.95
CA VAL A 159 -4.60 -15.18 -2.17
C VAL A 159 -6.08 -14.94 -1.83
N ARG A 160 -6.99 -15.19 -2.77
CA ARG A 160 -8.43 -15.12 -2.53
C ARG A 160 -8.85 -16.06 -1.41
N SER A 161 -8.51 -17.35 -1.51
CA SER A 161 -8.83 -18.34 -0.47
C SER A 161 -8.26 -17.93 0.88
N TYR A 162 -7.03 -17.40 0.92
CA TYR A 162 -6.43 -16.90 2.16
C TYR A 162 -7.23 -15.77 2.80
N ILE A 163 -7.67 -14.77 2.01
CA ILE A 163 -8.50 -13.67 2.50
C ILE A 163 -9.86 -14.20 2.99
N GLU A 164 -10.47 -15.15 2.26
CA GLU A 164 -11.72 -15.79 2.67
C GLU A 164 -11.58 -16.54 4.01
N TRP A 165 -10.48 -17.26 4.21
CA TRP A 165 -10.16 -17.92 5.48
C TRP A 165 -10.04 -16.90 6.62
N LEU A 166 -9.30 -15.81 6.41
CA LEU A 166 -9.15 -14.73 7.41
C LEU A 166 -10.51 -14.13 7.80
N VAL A 167 -11.38 -13.89 6.82
CA VAL A 167 -12.74 -13.38 7.04
C VAL A 167 -13.65 -14.40 7.71
N GLY A 168 -13.49 -15.69 7.42
CA GLY A 168 -14.29 -16.78 7.98
C GLY A 168 -14.04 -17.02 9.48
N VAL A 169 -12.89 -16.60 10.00
CA VAL A 169 -12.54 -16.75 11.41
C VAL A 169 -13.43 -15.85 12.29
N PRO A 170 -14.01 -16.35 13.39
CA PRO A 170 -14.87 -15.56 14.27
C PRO A 170 -14.06 -14.68 15.24
N TRP A 171 -13.57 -13.53 14.77
CA TRP A 171 -12.76 -12.58 15.56
C TRP A 171 -13.50 -12.00 16.78
N ALA A 172 -14.67 -11.40 16.54
CA ALA A 172 -15.47 -10.75 17.59
C ALA A 172 -16.71 -11.56 18.02
N LYS A 173 -17.17 -12.51 17.19
CA LYS A 173 -18.40 -13.28 17.46
C LYS A 173 -18.13 -14.33 18.53
N ARG A 174 -18.76 -14.19 19.70
CA ARG A 174 -18.66 -15.14 20.82
C ARG A 174 -20.05 -15.57 21.30
N SER A 175 -20.18 -16.85 21.65
CA SER A 175 -21.40 -17.36 22.28
C SER A 175 -21.56 -16.79 23.69
N LYS A 176 -22.79 -16.42 24.08
CA LYS A 176 -23.12 -16.06 25.46
C LYS A 176 -23.02 -17.30 26.34
N VAL A 177 -22.00 -17.34 27.19
CA VAL A 177 -21.73 -18.45 28.10
C VAL A 177 -22.73 -18.40 29.27
N LYS A 178 -23.33 -19.56 29.59
CA LYS A 178 -24.15 -19.73 30.79
C LYS A 178 -23.28 -20.27 31.93
N HIS A 179 -23.35 -19.63 33.09
CA HIS A 179 -22.56 -19.99 34.28
C HIS A 179 -23.45 -20.55 35.40
N ASP A 180 -24.51 -21.27 35.03
CA ASP A 180 -25.43 -21.88 35.98
C ASP A 180 -25.01 -23.33 36.26
N ILE A 181 -24.50 -23.55 37.47
CA ILE A 181 -24.00 -24.84 37.94
C ILE A 181 -25.17 -25.82 38.14
N LYS A 182 -26.33 -25.34 38.62
CA LYS A 182 -27.51 -26.20 38.82
C LYS A 182 -28.01 -26.76 37.50
N ARG A 183 -28.05 -25.91 36.48
CA ARG A 183 -28.35 -26.33 35.11
C ARG A 183 -27.31 -27.32 34.58
N ALA A 184 -26.03 -27.11 34.86
CA ALA A 184 -24.97 -28.02 34.42
C ALA A 184 -25.13 -29.41 35.03
N GLN A 185 -25.43 -29.48 36.33
CA GLN A 185 -25.72 -30.74 37.03
C GLN A 185 -26.90 -31.48 36.39
N LEU A 186 -28.04 -30.80 36.22
CA LEU A 186 -29.23 -31.38 35.57
C LEU A 186 -28.94 -31.94 34.17
N VAL A 187 -28.16 -31.21 33.36
CA VAL A 187 -27.78 -31.62 32.00
C VAL A 187 -26.86 -32.85 32.03
N LEU A 188 -25.91 -32.90 32.95
CA LEU A 188 -25.00 -34.04 33.11
C LEU A 188 -25.75 -35.28 33.62
N ASP A 189 -26.69 -35.12 34.54
CA ASP A 189 -27.51 -36.20 35.09
C ASP A 189 -28.50 -36.77 34.07
N GLN A 190 -29.01 -35.93 33.18
CA GLN A 190 -29.89 -36.37 32.08
C GLN A 190 -29.14 -37.17 31.01
N ASP A 191 -27.91 -36.76 30.67
CA ASP A 191 -27.16 -37.37 29.57
C ASP A 191 -26.35 -38.60 30.01
N HIS A 192 -25.99 -38.68 31.30
CA HIS A 192 -25.09 -39.71 31.82
C HIS A 192 -25.61 -40.28 33.14
N TYR A 193 -25.86 -41.58 33.17
CA TYR A 193 -26.24 -42.30 34.39
C TYR A 193 -24.99 -42.66 35.22
N GLY A 194 -25.05 -42.44 36.53
CA GLY A 194 -23.92 -42.66 37.46
C GLY A 194 -22.80 -41.63 37.28
N LEU A 195 -21.53 -42.05 37.43
CA LEU A 195 -20.33 -41.20 37.32
C LEU A 195 -20.31 -40.01 38.29
N GLU A 196 -20.85 -40.18 39.50
CA GLU A 196 -20.98 -39.11 40.51
C GLU A 196 -19.67 -38.38 40.77
N GLU A 197 -18.57 -39.11 41.02
CA GLU A 197 -17.25 -38.49 41.26
C GLU A 197 -16.74 -37.66 40.06
N VAL A 198 -17.03 -38.12 38.83
CA VAL A 198 -16.59 -37.42 37.61
C VAL A 198 -17.45 -36.18 37.38
N LYS A 199 -18.76 -36.27 37.59
CA LYS A 199 -19.70 -35.14 37.51
C LYS A 199 -19.34 -34.07 38.53
N ASP A 200 -19.06 -34.45 39.77
CA ASP A 200 -18.63 -33.53 40.83
C ASP A 200 -17.36 -32.77 40.44
N ARG A 201 -16.35 -33.47 39.89
CA ARG A 201 -15.13 -32.82 39.36
C ARG A 201 -15.40 -31.85 38.22
N ILE A 202 -16.32 -32.18 37.31
CA ILE A 202 -16.72 -31.28 36.22
C ILE A 202 -17.42 -30.04 36.80
N LEU A 203 -18.30 -30.20 37.78
CA LEU A 203 -19.00 -29.10 38.44
C LEU A 203 -18.02 -28.19 39.22
N GLU A 204 -17.03 -28.76 39.91
CA GLU A 204 -15.93 -28.01 40.54
C GLU A 204 -15.18 -27.15 39.52
N TYR A 205 -14.80 -27.73 38.38
CA TYR A 205 -14.11 -27.02 37.32
C TYR A 205 -14.95 -25.84 36.76
N LEU A 206 -16.24 -26.07 36.52
CA LEU A 206 -17.17 -25.02 36.08
C LEU A 206 -17.38 -23.93 37.16
N ALA A 207 -17.35 -24.30 38.44
CA ALA A 207 -17.45 -23.38 39.56
C ALA A 207 -16.23 -22.44 39.65
N VAL A 208 -15.03 -22.97 39.42
CA VAL A 208 -13.79 -22.15 39.33
C VAL A 208 -13.87 -21.23 38.11
N GLN A 209 -14.31 -21.74 36.96
CA GLN A 209 -14.46 -20.95 35.74
C GLN A 209 -15.47 -19.80 35.88
N LYS A 210 -16.51 -19.95 36.71
CA LYS A 210 -17.46 -18.88 37.02
C LYS A 210 -16.80 -17.68 37.70
N ARG A 211 -15.73 -17.89 38.48
CA ARG A 211 -15.04 -16.83 39.23
C ARG A 211 -13.95 -16.12 38.41
N VAL A 212 -13.35 -16.79 37.43
CA VAL A 212 -12.17 -16.27 36.71
C VAL A 212 -12.50 -15.94 35.25
N ARG A 213 -12.22 -14.70 34.82
CA ARG A 213 -12.48 -14.25 33.43
C ARG A 213 -11.53 -14.84 32.38
N LYS A 214 -10.30 -15.21 32.77
CA LYS A 214 -9.31 -15.88 31.91
C LYS A 214 -9.07 -17.28 32.43
N LEU A 215 -9.26 -18.29 31.58
CA LEU A 215 -8.83 -19.67 31.82
C LEU A 215 -7.30 -19.70 31.89
N LYS A 216 -6.73 -19.53 33.08
CA LYS A 216 -5.32 -19.88 33.39
C LYS A 216 -5.22 -21.22 34.12
N GLY A 217 -6.32 -21.99 34.16
CA GLY A 217 -6.38 -23.29 34.84
C GLY A 217 -6.02 -24.45 33.90
N PRO A 218 -5.76 -25.65 34.46
CA PRO A 218 -5.48 -26.85 33.69
C PRO A 218 -6.66 -27.24 32.78
N VAL A 219 -6.36 -27.79 31.60
CA VAL A 219 -7.36 -28.33 30.67
C VAL A 219 -7.90 -29.65 31.24
N LEU A 220 -9.23 -29.82 31.21
CA LEU A 220 -9.87 -31.05 31.66
C LEU A 220 -9.53 -32.22 30.72
N CYS A 221 -8.89 -33.25 31.24
CA CYS A 221 -8.59 -34.48 30.51
C CYS A 221 -9.45 -35.64 31.05
N LEU A 222 -10.26 -36.24 30.19
CA LEU A 222 -11.07 -37.42 30.52
C LEU A 222 -10.34 -38.69 30.06
N VAL A 223 -9.97 -39.54 31.00
CA VAL A 223 -9.22 -40.79 30.75
C VAL A 223 -10.10 -41.99 31.12
N GLY A 224 -10.02 -43.06 30.34
CA GLY A 224 -10.73 -44.31 30.59
C GLY A 224 -10.74 -45.24 29.38
N PRO A 225 -11.31 -46.44 29.48
CA PRO A 225 -11.44 -47.37 28.35
C PRO A 225 -12.32 -46.81 27.23
N PRO A 226 -12.24 -47.34 25.99
CA PRO A 226 -13.16 -46.95 24.92
C PRO A 226 -14.61 -47.29 25.29
N GLY A 227 -15.57 -46.49 24.82
CA GLY A 227 -17.00 -46.72 25.06
C GLY A 227 -17.58 -46.09 26.33
N VAL A 228 -16.78 -45.52 27.24
CA VAL A 228 -17.26 -44.91 28.50
C VAL A 228 -17.88 -43.50 28.39
N GLY A 229 -18.22 -43.06 27.17
CA GLY A 229 -18.92 -41.77 27.00
C GLY A 229 -18.05 -40.50 27.14
N LYS A 230 -16.73 -40.58 26.95
CA LYS A 230 -15.84 -39.39 27.04
C LYS A 230 -16.25 -38.25 26.09
N THR A 231 -16.56 -38.58 24.84
CA THR A 231 -16.98 -37.60 23.83
C THR A 231 -18.34 -37.00 24.16
N SER A 232 -19.29 -37.83 24.62
CA SER A 232 -20.63 -37.38 24.99
C SER A 232 -20.61 -36.51 26.25
N LEU A 233 -19.72 -36.78 27.23
CA LEU A 233 -19.48 -35.87 28.35
C LEU A 233 -19.02 -34.48 27.90
N GLY A 234 -18.11 -34.42 26.93
CA GLY A 234 -17.68 -33.15 26.33
C GLY A 234 -18.83 -32.37 25.68
N GLU A 235 -19.73 -33.09 24.99
CA GLU A 235 -20.93 -32.50 24.38
C GLU A 235 -21.92 -31.98 25.42
N SER A 236 -22.16 -32.73 26.51
CA SER A 236 -23.00 -32.29 27.64
C SER A 236 -22.43 -31.05 28.35
N ILE A 237 -21.10 -30.94 28.48
CA ILE A 237 -20.42 -29.75 29.02
C ILE A 237 -20.64 -28.54 28.09
N ALA A 238 -20.53 -28.72 26.77
CA ALA A 238 -20.80 -27.65 25.82
C ALA A 238 -22.28 -27.20 25.87
N ARG A 239 -23.20 -28.16 25.94
CA ARG A 239 -24.66 -27.93 26.03
C ARG A 239 -25.07 -27.21 27.30
N SER A 240 -24.50 -27.58 28.45
CA SER A 240 -24.77 -26.91 29.74
C SER A 240 -24.27 -25.47 29.77
N THR A 241 -23.08 -25.21 29.21
CA THR A 241 -22.45 -23.88 29.17
C THR A 241 -22.88 -23.01 27.99
N ASN A 242 -23.73 -23.53 27.10
CA ASN A 242 -24.19 -22.86 25.87
C ASN A 242 -23.04 -22.48 24.92
N ARG A 243 -22.08 -23.39 24.76
CA ARG A 243 -20.95 -23.28 23.84
C ARG A 243 -21.18 -24.23 22.65
N LYS A 244 -20.64 -23.86 21.48
CA LYS A 244 -20.64 -24.77 20.33
C LYS A 244 -19.63 -25.88 20.59
N PHE A 245 -20.05 -27.12 20.36
CA PHE A 245 -19.17 -28.29 20.46
C PHE A 245 -18.44 -28.51 19.13
N VAL A 246 -17.14 -28.75 19.20
CA VAL A 246 -16.30 -29.12 18.05
C VAL A 246 -15.41 -30.27 18.51
N ARG A 247 -15.31 -31.31 17.69
CA ARG A 247 -14.46 -32.48 17.95
C ARG A 247 -13.30 -32.49 16.97
N MET A 248 -12.08 -32.53 17.49
CA MET A 248 -10.85 -32.73 16.72
C MET A 248 -10.21 -34.04 17.18
N ALA A 249 -9.90 -34.93 16.24
CA ALA A 249 -9.25 -36.20 16.55
C ALA A 249 -7.74 -36.01 16.44
N LEU A 250 -7.02 -36.28 17.54
CA LEU A 250 -5.55 -36.21 17.58
C LEU A 250 -4.89 -37.58 17.31
N GLY A 251 -5.70 -38.62 17.11
CA GLY A 251 -5.20 -39.97 16.87
C GLY A 251 -4.57 -40.07 15.48
N GLY A 252 -3.28 -40.37 15.41
CA GLY A 252 -2.56 -40.54 14.14
C GLY A 252 -1.91 -39.27 13.61
N VAL A 253 -2.10 -38.11 14.26
CA VAL A 253 -1.39 -36.87 13.92
C VAL A 253 0.10 -37.05 14.23
N ARG A 254 0.94 -36.88 13.22
CA ARG A 254 2.40 -37.04 13.33
C ARG A 254 3.19 -35.79 12.98
N ASP A 255 2.56 -34.85 12.29
CA ASP A 255 3.15 -33.59 11.88
C ASP A 255 2.34 -32.42 12.46
N GLU A 256 3.01 -31.29 12.72
CA GLU A 256 2.38 -30.06 13.19
C GLU A 256 1.50 -29.41 12.10
N ALA A 257 1.64 -29.84 10.85
CA ALA A 257 0.84 -29.42 9.70
C ALA A 257 -0.46 -30.25 9.48
N GLU A 258 -0.64 -31.37 10.18
CA GLU A 258 -1.85 -32.23 10.13
C GLU A 258 -2.86 -31.88 11.23
#